data_AF-A0A479ZWE7-F1
#
_entry.id   AF-A0A479ZWE7-F1
#
_cell.length_a   1.000
_cell.length_b   1.000
_cell.length_c   1.000
_cell.angle_alpha   90.00
_cell.angle_beta   90.00
_cell.angle_gamma   90.00
#
_symmetry.space_group_name_H-M   'P 1'
#
loop_
_entity.id
_entity.type
_entity.pdbx_description
1 polymer ?
#
loop_
_entity_poly.entity_id
_entity_poly.type
_entity_poly.pdbx_seq_one_letter_code
_entity_poly.pdbx_strand_id
1 'polypeptide(L)'
;MLKTFRAWLKGSRLEWIDDVPALGEKLTPVHVTLLENEQVIDKKARGQRMAEILEKLAMSQTMTDIDPILWQQETRQDRSLPGR
;
A
#
# COMPACT_ATOMS: atom_id res chain seq x y z
N MET A 1 -1.75 -5.57 -29.66
CA MET A 1 -2.52 -5.39 -28.40
C MET A 1 -2.33 -6.63 -27.55
N LEU A 2 -2.02 -6.49 -26.26
CA LEU A 2 -1.92 -7.61 -25.33
C LEU A 2 -3.32 -8.00 -24.85
N LYS A 3 -3.66 -9.30 -24.88
CA LYS A 3 -4.89 -9.82 -24.27
C LYS A 3 -4.52 -10.41 -22.92
N THR A 4 -5.21 -9.96 -21.87
CA THR A 4 -5.01 -10.46 -20.50
C THR A 4 -6.13 -11.42 -20.16
N PHE A 5 -5.77 -12.60 -19.66
CA PHE A 5 -6.70 -13.63 -19.23
C PHE A 5 -6.54 -13.87 -17.73
N ARG A 6 -7.65 -14.09 -17.04
CA ARG A 6 -7.63 -14.38 -15.60
C ARG A 6 -7.54 -15.88 -15.37
N ALA A 7 -6.64 -16.28 -14.48
CA ALA A 7 -6.44 -17.68 -14.11
C ALA A 7 -6.03 -17.78 -12.64
N TRP A 8 -6.31 -18.93 -12.04
CA TRP A 8 -5.68 -19.37 -10.81
C TRP A 8 -4.35 -20.05 -11.15
N LEU A 9 -3.28 -19.73 -10.41
CA LEU A 9 -2.02 -20.46 -10.49
C LEU A 9 -2.01 -21.52 -9.39
N LYS A 10 -2.13 -22.80 -9.76
CA LYS A 10 -2.09 -23.95 -8.85
C LYS A 10 -0.81 -24.75 -9.07
N GLY A 11 0.15 -24.60 -8.15
CA GLY A 11 1.49 -25.14 -8.33
C GLY A 11 2.17 -24.49 -9.54
N SER A 12 2.34 -25.24 -10.62
CA SER A 12 2.91 -24.77 -11.90
C SER A 12 1.90 -24.69 -13.05
N ARG A 13 0.60 -24.84 -12.78
CA ARG A 13 -0.45 -24.86 -13.81
C ARG A 13 -1.40 -23.67 -13.64
N LEU A 14 -1.74 -23.03 -14.76
CA LEU A 14 -2.77 -22.00 -14.82
C LEU A 14 -4.13 -22.67 -15.10
N GLU A 15 -5.12 -22.38 -14.25
CA GLU A 15 -6.52 -22.77 -14.40
C GLU A 15 -7.36 -21.53 -14.73
N TRP A 16 -7.89 -21.43 -15.94
CA TRP A 16 -8.63 -20.24 -16.40
C TRP A 16 -9.92 -20.01 -15.61
N ILE A 17 -10.23 -18.75 -15.30
CA ILE A 17 -11.42 -18.36 -14.52
C ILE A 17 -12.59 -18.04 -15.44
N ASP A 18 -12.33 -17.21 -16.46
CA ASP A 18 -13.36 -16.78 -17.42
C ASP A 18 -13.04 -17.40 -18.80
N ASP A 19 -12.59 -16.56 -19.73
CA ASP A 19 -12.25 -16.97 -21.08
C ASP A 19 -11.00 -17.83 -21.12
N VAL A 20 -11.12 -18.97 -21.81
CA VAL A 20 -9.98 -19.81 -22.16
C VAL A 20 -9.37 -19.24 -23.45
N PRO A 21 -8.10 -18.84 -23.44
CA PRO A 21 -7.45 -18.42 -24.67
C PRO A 21 -7.37 -19.61 -25.64
N ALA A 22 -7.70 -19.39 -26.91
CA ALA A 22 -7.56 -20.37 -27.98
C ALA A 22 -6.09 -20.58 -28.36
N LEU A 23 -5.30 -21.05 -27.39
CA LEU A 23 -3.94 -21.50 -27.54
C LEU A 23 -4.06 -22.94 -28.05
N GLY A 24 -3.76 -23.19 -29.33
CA GLY A 24 -3.62 -24.57 -29.81
C GLY A 24 -2.50 -25.32 -29.06
N GLU A 25 -2.04 -26.44 -29.60
CA GLU A 25 -1.00 -27.25 -28.94
C GLU A 25 0.42 -26.65 -28.94
N LYS A 26 0.57 -25.37 -29.28
CA LYS A 26 1.88 -24.70 -29.38
C LYS A 26 2.30 -24.12 -28.04
N LEU A 27 3.55 -24.39 -27.65
CA LEU A 27 4.20 -23.73 -26.53
C LEU A 27 4.26 -22.22 -26.78
N THR A 28 3.53 -21.47 -25.97
CA THR A 28 3.41 -20.01 -26.09
C THR A 28 4.02 -19.36 -24.85
N PRO A 29 5.02 -18.48 -24.99
CA PRO A 29 5.60 -17.78 -23.84
C PRO A 29 4.58 -16.81 -23.24
N VAL A 30 4.47 -16.78 -21.92
CA VAL A 30 3.52 -15.94 -21.18
C VAL A 30 4.23 -15.20 -20.05
N HIS A 31 3.71 -14.02 -19.70
CA HIS A 31 4.07 -13.30 -18.47
C HIS A 31 2.99 -13.55 -17.44
N VAL A 32 3.38 -13.92 -16.22
CA VAL A 32 2.45 -14.16 -15.10
C VAL A 32 2.63 -13.06 -14.08
N THR A 33 1.58 -12.31 -13.80
CA THR A 33 1.53 -11.32 -12.71
C THR A 33 0.65 -11.88 -11.62
N LEU A 34 1.20 -12.02 -10.40
CA LEU A 34 0.45 -12.48 -9.24
C LEU A 34 -0.36 -11.31 -8.69
N LEU A 35 -1.67 -11.52 -8.52
CA LEU A 35 -2.53 -10.60 -7.82
C LEU A 35 -2.37 -10.87 -6.32
N GLU A 36 -1.61 -10.02 -5.64
CA GLU A 36 -1.67 -9.97 -4.19
C GLU A 36 -3.07 -9.49 -3.81
N ASN A 37 -3.83 -10.33 -3.10
CA ASN A 37 -4.96 -9.80 -2.37
C ASN A 37 -4.36 -8.83 -1.37
N GLU A 38 -4.39 -7.53 -1.68
CA GLU A 38 -4.29 -6.52 -0.64
C GLU A 38 -5.27 -6.98 0.42
N GLN A 39 -4.75 -7.38 1.58
CA GLN A 39 -5.61 -7.64 2.71
C GLN A 39 -6.52 -6.43 2.76
N VAL A 40 -7.83 -6.64 2.66
CA VAL A 40 -8.78 -5.56 2.82
C VAL A 40 -8.63 -5.16 4.27
N ILE A 41 -7.65 -4.29 4.54
CA ILE A 41 -7.43 -3.69 5.84
C ILE A 41 -8.67 -2.83 5.96
N ASP A 42 -9.65 -3.35 6.68
CA ASP A 42 -10.86 -2.62 7.01
C ASP A 42 -10.43 -1.21 7.42
N LYS A 43 -10.93 -0.20 6.70
CA LYS A 43 -10.54 1.19 6.93
C LYS A 43 -10.70 1.56 8.41
N LYS A 44 -11.67 0.93 9.09
CA LYS A 44 -11.88 1.05 10.54
C LYS A 44 -10.73 0.42 11.34
N ALA A 45 -10.31 -0.80 10.99
CA ALA A 45 -9.16 -1.47 11.60
C ALA A 45 -7.84 -0.72 11.36
N ARG A 46 -7.67 -0.06 10.20
CA ARG A 46 -6.52 0.79 9.91
C ARG A 46 -6.44 1.99 10.86
N GLY A 47 -7.56 2.68 11.06
CA GLY A 47 -7.63 3.85 11.95
C GLY A 47 -7.31 3.47 13.40
N GLN A 48 -7.87 2.36 13.88
CA GLN A 48 -7.60 1.85 15.23
C GLN A 48 -6.14 1.45 15.42
N ARG A 49 -5.57 0.70 14.47
CA ARG A 49 -4.15 0.30 14.53
C ARG A 49 -3.20 1.50 14.47
N MET A 50 -3.55 2.53 13.71
CA MET A 50 -2.78 3.78 13.68
C MET A 50 -2.82 4.49 15.04
N ALA A 51 -4.01 4.61 15.64
CA ALA A 51 -4.17 5.24 16.96
C ALA A 51 -3.34 4.51 18.03
N GLU A 52 -3.36 3.18 18.05
CA GLU A 52 -2.56 2.37 18.98
C GLU A 52 -1.04 2.57 18.81
N ILE A 53 -0.58 2.70 17.56
CA ILE A 53 0.84 2.98 17.28
C ILE A 53 1.21 4.39 17.75
N LEU A 54 0.36 5.39 17.47
CA LEU A 54 0.58 6.77 17.91
C LEU A 54 0.58 6.89 19.43
N GLU A 55 -0.30 6.16 20.12
CA GLU A 55 -0.32 6.11 21.59
C GLU A 55 0.98 5.53 22.15
N LYS A 56 1.46 4.42 21.58
CA LYS A 56 2.76 3.83 21.97
C LYS A 56 3.93 4.78 21.72
N LEU A 57 3.91 5.50 20.61
CA LEU A 57 4.94 6.50 20.29
C LEU A 57 4.88 7.70 21.23
N ALA A 58 3.69 8.13 21.65
CA ALA A 58 3.53 9.22 22.62
C ALA A 58 4.00 8.81 24.03
N MET A 59 3.81 7.53 24.40
CA MET A 59 4.30 6.98 25.66
C MET A 59 5.82 6.75 25.66
N SER A 60 6.42 6.51 24.50
CA SER A 60 7.87 6.47 24.39
C SER A 60 8.43 7.89 24.53
N GLN A 61 9.22 8.14 25.57
CA GLN A 61 9.93 9.42 25.79
C GLN A 61 11.06 9.65 24.77
N THR A 62 10.89 9.21 23.52
CA THR A 62 11.92 9.24 22.47
C THR A 62 12.14 10.64 21.88
N MET A 63 11.29 11.61 22.21
CA MET A 63 11.38 13.00 21.72
C MET A 63 11.74 13.99 22.82
N THR A 64 12.38 13.57 23.92
CA THR A 64 12.82 14.48 24.98
C THR A 64 13.85 15.52 24.52
N ASP A 65 14.60 15.23 23.46
CA ASP A 65 15.64 16.13 22.93
C ASP A 65 15.11 17.10 21.88
N ILE A 66 13.82 17.06 21.55
CA ILE A 66 13.20 17.94 20.56
C ILE A 66 12.44 19.05 21.29
N ASP A 67 12.80 20.31 21.05
CA ASP A 67 11.95 21.44 21.40
C ASP A 67 10.78 21.51 20.40
N PRO A 68 9.54 21.24 20.84
CA PRO A 68 8.38 21.20 19.94
C PRO A 68 8.08 22.56 19.30
N ILE A 69 8.45 23.68 19.94
CA ILE A 69 8.23 25.02 19.41
C ILE A 69 9.20 25.30 18.27
N LEU A 70 10.49 25.01 18.47
CA LEU A 70 11.50 25.19 17.42
C LEU A 70 11.22 24.28 16.22
N TRP A 71 10.93 23.01 16.47
CA TRP A 71 10.58 22.07 15.39
C TRP A 71 9.36 22.52 14.58
N GLN A 72 8.35 23.08 15.26
CA GLN A 72 7.16 23.60 14.58
C GLN A 72 7.48 24.83 13.72
N GLN A 73 8.33 25.74 14.18
CA GLN A 73 8.76 26.93 13.44
C GLN A 73 9.63 26.59 12.22
N GLU A 74 10.47 25.54 12.31
CA GLU A 74 11.26 25.06 11.17
C GLU A 74 10.39 24.34 10.13
N THR A 75 9.45 23.51 10.60
CA THR A 75 8.60 22.69 9.72
C THR A 75 7.52 23.53 9.05
N ARG A 76 6.87 24.41 9.82
CA ARG A 76 5.95 25.40 9.27
C ARG A 76 6.81 26.60 8.94
N GLN A 77 7.25 26.72 7.68
CA GLN A 77 7.77 27.99 7.19
C GLN A 77 6.75 29.06 7.57
N ASP A 78 7.05 29.83 8.61
CA ASP A 78 6.10 30.76 9.21
C ASP A 78 5.61 31.66 8.09
N ARG A 79 4.34 31.49 7.73
CA ARG A 79 3.74 32.32 6.68
C ARG A 79 3.62 33.72 7.26
N SER A 80 4.18 34.70 6.56
CA SER A 80 3.95 36.10 6.88
C SER A 80 2.45 36.34 7.05
N LEU A 81 2.08 36.91 8.19
CA LEU A 81 0.70 37.34 8.41
C LEU A 81 0.35 38.37 7.32
N PRO A 82 -0.80 38.25 6.64
CA PRO A 82 -1.18 39.24 5.65
C PRO A 82 -1.28 40.61 6.33
N GLY A 83 -0.43 41.56 5.92
CA GLY A 83 -0.45 42.95 6.40
C GLY A 83 0.71 43.38 7.33
N ARG A 84 1.80 42.61 7.42
CA ARG A 84 3.09 43.10 7.95
C ARG A 84 4.25 42.73 7.02
#